data_AF-A0A975H5N8-F1
#
_entry.id   AF-A0A975H5N8-F1
#
_cell.length_a   1.000
_cell.length_b   1.000
_cell.length_c   1.000
_cell.angle_alpha   90.00
_cell.angle_beta   90.00
_cell.angle_gamma   90.00
#
_symmetry.space_group_name_H-M   'P 1'
#
loop_
_entity.id
_entity.type
_entity.pdbx_description
1 polymer ?
#
loop_
_entity_poly.entity_id
_entity_poly.type
_entity_poly.pdbx_seq_one_letter_code
_entity_poly.pdbx_strand_id
1 'polypeptide(L)'
;MFKEYIDCNMDIQIEKYKLMEWLMSLKDESVISKLNTIKNSISKSSDWADDISETEKLLINAGLKDIEEGNTFTHEQVMKEINEAYGI
;
A
#
# COMPACT_ATOMS: atom_id res chain seq x y z
N MET A 1 49.46 15.58 -11.84
CA MET A 1 48.69 16.75 -11.39
C MET A 1 47.21 16.40 -11.59
N PHE A 2 46.63 15.66 -10.64
CA PHE A 2 45.25 15.16 -10.68
C PHE A 2 44.39 16.01 -9.74
N LYS A 3 43.59 16.89 -10.32
CA LYS A 3 42.40 17.56 -9.75
C LYS A 3 41.78 18.26 -10.97
N GLU A 4 40.52 18.09 -11.34
CA GLU A 4 39.31 18.01 -10.53
C GLU A 4 38.31 17.05 -11.19
N TYR A 5 37.95 16.00 -10.48
CA TYR A 5 36.61 15.41 -10.65
C TYR A 5 35.65 16.42 -10.05
N ILE A 6 34.85 17.07 -10.89
CA ILE A 6 33.67 17.80 -10.43
C ILE A 6 32.69 16.71 -9.98
N ASP A 7 32.71 16.42 -8.68
CA ASP A 7 31.57 15.82 -8.01
C ASP A 7 30.43 16.84 -8.15
N CYS A 8 29.63 16.65 -9.20
CA CYS A 8 28.34 17.31 -9.34
C CYS A 8 27.41 16.65 -8.33
N ASN A 9 27.63 16.94 -7.05
CA ASN A 9 26.61 16.82 -6.03
C ASN A 9 25.49 17.77 -6.48
N MET A 10 24.54 17.25 -7.26
CA MET A 10 23.34 18.01 -7.61
C MET A 10 22.81 18.61 -6.31
N ASP A 11 22.75 19.93 -6.24
CA ASP A 11 22.16 20.57 -5.08
C ASP A 11 20.68 20.19 -5.07
N ILE A 12 20.36 19.23 -4.21
CA ILE A 12 19.02 18.69 -4.04
C ILE A 12 18.00 19.79 -3.78
N GLN A 13 18.42 20.94 -3.25
CA GLN A 13 17.55 22.11 -3.08
C GLN A 13 17.21 22.74 -4.42
N ILE A 14 18.19 22.93 -5.31
CA ILE A 14 17.97 23.45 -6.66
C ILE A 14 17.01 22.54 -7.43
N GLU A 15 17.19 21.22 -7.32
CA GLU A 15 16.33 20.27 -8.04
C GLU A 15 14.90 20.27 -7.49
N LYS A 16 14.73 20.43 -6.17
CA LYS A 16 13.40 20.61 -5.55
C LYS A 16 12.69 21.87 -6.06
N TYR A 17 13.42 22.98 -6.20
CA TYR A 17 12.84 24.22 -6.73
C TYR A 17 12.39 24.05 -8.18
N LYS A 18 13.21 23.46 -9.04
CA LYS A 18 12.85 23.17 -10.43
C LYS A 18 11.61 22.29 -10.55
N LEU A 19 11.51 21.25 -9.70
CA LEU A 19 10.35 20.38 -9.67
C LEU A 19 9.08 21.13 -9.26
N MET A 20 9.17 22.04 -8.29
CA MET A 20 8.05 22.85 -7.83
C MET A 20 7.56 23.82 -8.93
N GLU A 21 8.47 24.49 -9.63
CA GLU A 21 8.13 25.34 -10.78
C GLU A 21 7.46 24.54 -11.90
N TRP A 22 8.01 23.36 -12.22
CA TRP A 22 7.42 22.48 -13.22
C TRP A 22 6.00 22.03 -12.83
N LEU A 23 5.79 21.62 -11.57
CA LEU A 23 4.47 21.25 -11.06
C LEU A 23 3.46 22.40 -11.17
N MET A 24 3.85 23.63 -10.84
CA MET A 24 2.99 24.81 -10.98
C MET A 24 2.63 25.13 -12.44
N SER A 25 3.47 24.74 -13.39
CA SER A 25 3.22 24.94 -14.83
C SER A 25 2.25 23.91 -15.44
N LEU A 26 1.98 22.80 -14.74
CA LEU A 26 1.11 21.74 -15.24
C LEU A 26 -0.34 22.19 -15.31
N LYS A 27 -0.96 21.95 -16.47
CA LYS A 27 -2.39 22.20 -16.73
C LYS A 27 -3.17 20.92 -17.01
N ASP A 28 -2.47 19.81 -17.27
CA ASP A 28 -3.07 18.54 -17.61
C ASP A 28 -3.35 17.73 -16.33
N GLU A 29 -4.63 17.55 -16.03
CA GLU A 29 -5.10 16.80 -14.86
C GLU A 29 -4.66 15.33 -14.89
N SER A 30 -4.46 14.73 -16.07
CA SER A 30 -4.02 13.34 -16.20
C SER A 30 -2.58 13.15 -15.70
N VAL A 31 -1.72 14.16 -15.88
CA VAL A 31 -0.34 14.17 -15.39
C VAL A 31 -0.32 14.33 -13.86
N ILE A 32 -1.15 15.24 -13.33
CA ILE A 32 -1.31 15.44 -11.88
C ILE A 32 -1.81 14.15 -11.21
N SER A 33 -2.76 13.46 -11.84
CA SER A 33 -3.31 12.19 -11.34
C SER A 33 -2.23 11.11 -11.22
N LYS A 34 -1.39 10.93 -12.26
CA LYS A 34 -0.28 9.97 -12.23
C LYS A 34 0.77 10.32 -11.17
N LEU A 35 1.09 11.60 -10.99
CA LEU A 35 2.02 12.06 -9.95
C LEU A 35 1.47 11.79 -8.54
N ASN A 36 0.17 11.97 -8.33
CA ASN A 36 -0.49 11.59 -7.08
C ASN A 36 -0.43 10.09 -6.83
N THR A 37 -0.60 9.25 -7.86
CA THR A 37 -0.42 7.79 -7.74
C THR A 37 0.99 7.44 -7.28
N ILE A 38 2.02 8.04 -7.89
CA ILE A 38 3.42 7.79 -7.54
C ILE A 38 3.70 8.27 -6.10
N LYS A 39 3.29 9.49 -5.77
CA LYS A 39 3.40 10.04 -4.41
C LYS A 39 2.76 9.09 -3.39
N ASN A 40 1.54 8.65 -3.66
CA ASN A 40 0.80 7.75 -2.79
C ASN A 40 1.47 6.37 -2.68
N SER A 41 2.07 5.83 -3.74
CA SER A 41 2.83 4.58 -3.67
C SER A 41 4.11 4.69 -2.85
N ILE A 42 4.74 5.86 -2.81
CA ILE A 42 5.97 6.11 -2.06
C ILE A 42 5.66 6.40 -0.59
N SER A 43 4.59 7.16 -0.30
CA SER A 43 4.15 7.47 1.07
C SER A 43 3.43 6.31 1.77
N LYS A 44 3.02 5.28 1.03
CA LYS A 44 2.44 4.03 1.57
C LYS A 44 3.49 3.06 2.08
N SER A 45 4.78 3.42 2.16
CA SER A 45 5.76 2.61 2.90
C SER A 45 5.56 2.60 4.43
N SER A 46 4.53 3.28 4.93
CA SER A 46 3.86 3.01 6.20
C SER A 46 2.52 2.39 5.82
N ASP A 47 2.57 1.18 5.28
CA ASP A 47 1.39 0.45 4.85
C ASP A 47 0.63 0.08 6.12
N TRP A 48 -0.71 0.05 6.08
CA TRP A 48 -1.56 -0.58 7.10
C TRP A 48 -1.05 -1.96 7.57
N ALA A 49 -0.20 -2.64 6.78
CA ALA A 49 0.54 -3.86 7.10
C ALA A 49 1.55 -3.72 8.27
N ASP A 50 2.08 -2.51 8.50
CA ASP A 50 2.95 -2.17 9.63
C ASP A 50 2.17 -1.92 10.92
N ASP A 51 0.87 -1.62 10.83
CA ASP A 51 -0.05 -1.44 11.96
C ASP A 51 -0.71 -2.75 12.42
N ILE A 52 -0.52 -3.85 11.68
CA ILE A 52 -1.06 -5.17 12.02
C ILE A 52 -0.12 -5.85 13.02
N SER A 53 -0.66 -6.22 14.18
CA SER A 53 0.07 -7.03 15.15
C SER A 53 0.42 -8.41 14.58
N GLU A 54 1.45 -9.04 15.14
CA GLU A 54 1.82 -10.42 14.75
C GLU A 54 0.65 -11.40 14.93
N THR A 55 -0.21 -11.19 15.93
CA THR A 55 -1.41 -11.98 16.15
C THR A 55 -2.40 -11.86 14.99
N GLU A 56 -2.65 -10.64 14.53
CA GLU A 56 -3.56 -10.40 13.40
C GLU A 56 -2.99 -10.97 12.09
N LYS A 57 -1.67 -10.88 11.88
CA LYS A 57 -1.00 -11.53 10.73
C LYS A 57 -1.17 -13.05 10.77
N LEU A 58 -1.02 -13.66 11.95
CA LEU A 58 -1.24 -15.11 12.13
C LEU A 58 -2.68 -15.52 11.81
N LEU A 59 -3.67 -14.74 12.27
CA LEU A 59 -5.09 -15.00 12.00
C LEU A 59 -5.43 -14.87 10.52
N ILE A 60 -4.88 -13.87 9.83
CA ILE A 60 -5.05 -13.69 8.38
C ILE A 60 -4.49 -14.90 7.63
N ASN A 61 -3.27 -15.33 7.97
CA ASN A 61 -2.65 -16.49 7.33
C ASN A 61 -3.41 -17.79 7.60
N ALA A 62 -3.94 -17.97 8.81
CA ALA A 62 -4.79 -19.11 9.14
C ALA A 62 -6.07 -19.12 8.28
N GLY A 63 -6.77 -17.98 8.17
CA GLY A 63 -7.96 -17.88 7.33
C GLY A 63 -7.69 -18.11 5.84
N LEU A 64 -6.55 -17.65 5.32
CA LEU A 64 -6.14 -17.94 3.94
C LEU A 64 -5.90 -19.43 3.72
N LYS A 65 -5.22 -20.09 4.66
CA LYS A 65 -5.00 -21.53 4.64
C LYS A 65 -6.33 -22.31 4.70
N ASP A 66 -7.27 -21.87 5.53
CA ASP A 66 -8.60 -22.48 5.61
C ASP A 66 -9.36 -22.39 4.28
N ILE A 67 -9.20 -21.29 3.53
CA ILE A 67 -9.76 -21.16 2.18
C ILE A 67 -9.09 -22.13 1.20
N GLU A 68 -7.76 -22.25 1.22
CA GLU A 68 -7.01 -23.16 0.35
C GLU A 68 -7.33 -24.64 0.61
N GLU A 69 -7.50 -25.00 1.88
CA GLU A 69 -7.85 -26.37 2.30
C GLU A 69 -9.35 -26.68 2.16
N GLY A 70 -10.17 -25.68 1.82
CA GLY A 70 -11.62 -25.83 1.71
C GLY A 70 -12.34 -25.92 3.06
N ASN A 71 -11.68 -25.53 4.16
CA ASN A 71 -12.24 -25.42 5.50
C ASN A 71 -13.14 -24.18 5.64
N THR A 72 -14.05 -23.98 4.69
CA THR A 72 -14.99 -22.85 4.65
C THR A 72 -16.41 -23.35 4.70
N PHE A 73 -17.29 -22.58 5.33
CA PHE A 73 -18.71 -22.87 5.40
C PHE A 73 -19.47 -21.88 4.54
N THR A 74 -20.42 -22.40 3.75
CA THR A 74 -21.40 -21.56 3.08
C THR A 74 -22.37 -20.96 4.09
N HIS A 75 -22.97 -19.83 3.73
CA HIS A 75 -24.00 -19.19 4.56
C HIS A 75 -25.14 -20.15 4.94
N GLU A 76 -25.57 -21.01 4.00
CA GLU A 76 -26.64 -21.99 4.24
C GLU A 76 -26.25 -23.02 5.31
N GLN A 77 -25.02 -23.55 5.26
CA GLN A 77 -24.51 -24.50 6.25
C GLN A 77 -24.47 -23.87 7.65
N VAL A 78 -23.97 -22.63 7.75
CA VAL A 78 -23.89 -21.90 9.02
C VAL A 78 -25.27 -21.65 9.61
N MET A 79 -26.22 -21.16 8.80
CA MET A 79 -27.58 -20.87 9.29
C MET A 79 -28.32 -22.12 9.73
N LYS A 80 -28.11 -23.24 9.02
CA LYS A 80 -28.67 -24.54 9.42
C LYS A 80 -28.14 -24.98 10.78
N GLU A 81 -26.82 -24.97 10.98
CA GLU A 81 -26.23 -25.37 12.27
C GLU A 81 -26.66 -24.46 13.43
N ILE A 82 -26.74 -23.14 13.19
CA ILE A 82 -27.20 -22.19 14.21
C ILE A 82 -28.67 -22.43 14.57
N ASN A 83 -29.55 -22.66 13.59
CA ASN A 83 -30.95 -22.99 13.83
C ASN A 83 -31.09 -24.30 14.62
N GLU A 84 -30.31 -25.32 14.29
CA GLU A 84 -30.31 -26.60 14.99
C GLU A 84 -29.79 -26.48 16.44
N ALA A 85 -28.76 -25.67 16.68
CA ALA A 85 -28.16 -25.51 18.01
C ALA A 85 -28.95 -24.58 18.95
N TYR A 86 -29.56 -23.52 18.40
CA TYR A 86 -30.18 -22.44 19.20
C TYR A 86 -31.68 -22.26 18.95
N GLY A 87 -32.27 -22.94 17.96
CA GLY A 87 -33.71 -22.90 17.67
C GLY A 87 -34.21 -21.56 17.13
N ILE A 88 -33.33 -20.75 16.53
CA ILE A 88 -33.62 -19.44 15.93
C ILE A 88 -33.69 -19.49 14.41
#